data_AF-A0A946AE33-F1
#
_entry.id   AF-A0A946AE33-F1
#
_cell.length_a   1.000
_cell.length_b   1.000
_cell.length_c   1.000
_cell.angle_alpha   90.00
_cell.angle_beta   90.00
_cell.angle_gamma   90.00
#
_symmetry.space_group_name_H-M   'P 1'
#
loop_
_entity.id
_entity.type
_entity.pdbx_description
1 polymer ?
#
loop_
_entity_poly.entity_id
_entity_poly.type
_entity_poly.pdbx_seq_one_letter_code
_entity_poly.pdbx_strand_id
1 'polypeptide(L)'
;MTTAELDRPVTKRGLAAWCLFDWANSPTPTVVVTFVFAPYFARGIVGNEAEGLALWSWGIAFSALVIAVLAPVTGAIADAAGRRKPWIAGFSLLTILATAGLWFCAPDPTWIFPTLILVALVNIGFETSTVFY
;
A
#
# COMPACT_ATOMS: atom_id res chain seq x y z
N MET A 1 -18.68 -26.03 4.74
CA MET A 1 -18.81 -25.51 3.37
C MET A 1 -19.27 -26.67 2.49
N THR A 2 -20.54 -26.70 2.07
CA THR A 2 -21.10 -27.80 1.26
C THR A 2 -20.69 -27.62 -0.20
N THR A 3 -20.49 -28.72 -0.93
CA THR A 3 -20.05 -28.76 -2.34
C THR A 3 -20.89 -27.90 -3.30
N ALA A 4 -22.13 -27.55 -2.93
CA ALA A 4 -23.02 -26.67 -3.67
C ALA A 4 -22.62 -25.16 -3.67
N GLU A 5 -21.79 -24.69 -2.74
CA GLU A 5 -21.33 -23.28 -2.76
C GLU A 5 -20.19 -23.01 -3.74
N LEU A 6 -19.39 -24.03 -4.07
CA LEU A 6 -18.27 -23.93 -5.01
C LEU A 6 -18.74 -23.82 -6.47
N ASP A 7 -19.99 -24.20 -6.75
CA ASP A 7 -20.55 -24.29 -8.11
C ASP A 7 -21.35 -23.04 -8.52
N ARG A 8 -21.31 -21.96 -7.71
CA ARG A 8 -21.95 -20.70 -8.07
C ARG A 8 -21.13 -20.02 -9.18
N PRO A 9 -21.70 -19.78 -10.37
CA PRO A 9 -20.95 -19.17 -11.46
C PRO A 9 -20.53 -17.75 -11.05
N VAL A 10 -19.22 -17.48 -11.15
CA VAL A 10 -18.67 -16.14 -10.94
C VAL A 10 -19.32 -15.21 -11.96
N THR A 11 -20.01 -14.18 -11.49
CA THR A 11 -20.62 -13.21 -12.41
C THR A 11 -19.54 -12.48 -13.19
N LYS A 12 -19.76 -12.25 -14.50
CA LYS A 12 -18.84 -11.48 -15.34
C LYS A 12 -18.50 -10.11 -14.75
N ARG A 13 -19.47 -9.48 -14.07
CA ARG A 13 -19.29 -8.21 -13.33
C ARG A 13 -18.37 -8.35 -12.13
N GLY A 14 -18.47 -9.44 -11.37
CA GLY A 14 -17.58 -9.72 -10.25
C GLY A 14 -16.14 -9.94 -10.70
N LEU A 15 -15.94 -10.73 -11.77
CA LEU A 15 -14.62 -10.94 -12.36
C LEU A 15 -14.02 -9.62 -12.84
N ALA A 16 -14.78 -8.83 -13.61
CA ALA A 16 -14.32 -7.53 -14.11
C ALA A 16 -13.96 -6.56 -12.97
N ALA A 17 -14.74 -6.52 -11.89
CA ALA A 17 -14.45 -5.68 -10.73
C ALA A 17 -13.13 -6.05 -10.04
N TRP A 18 -12.86 -7.35 -9.89
CA TRP A 18 -11.60 -7.82 -9.31
C TRP A 18 -10.40 -7.59 -10.24
N CYS A 19 -10.54 -7.84 -11.54
CA CYS A 19 -9.49 -7.51 -12.52
C CYS A 19 -9.17 -6.02 -12.54
N LEU A 20 -10.18 -5.15 -12.43
CA LEU A 20 -9.97 -3.70 -12.38
C LEU A 20 -9.27 -3.28 -11.09
N PHE A 21 -9.61 -3.91 -9.96
CA PHE A 21 -8.95 -3.65 -8.68
C PHE A 21 -7.47 -4.06 -8.71
N ASP A 22 -7.17 -5.25 -9.24
CA ASP A 22 -5.79 -5.73 -9.42
C ASP A 22 -4.98 -4.79 -10.33
N TRP A 23 -5.58 -4.38 -11.46
CA TRP A 23 -4.97 -3.42 -12.37
C TRP A 23 -4.71 -2.06 -11.71
N ALA A 24 -5.67 -1.54 -10.94
CA ALA A 24 -5.53 -0.25 -10.24
C ALA A 24 -4.48 -0.31 -9.12
N ASN A 25 -4.23 -1.47 -8.54
CA ASN A 25 -3.26 -1.65 -7.47
C ASN A 25 -1.82 -1.74 -7.98
N SER A 26 -1.60 -2.31 -9.16
CA SER A 26 -0.26 -2.54 -9.73
C SER A 26 0.67 -1.32 -9.73
N PRO A 27 0.22 -0.09 -10.09
CA PRO A 27 1.10 1.08 -10.12
C PRO A 27 1.59 1.53 -8.74
N THR A 28 0.86 1.21 -7.66
CA THR A 28 1.16 1.74 -6.32
C THR A 28 2.58 1.37 -5.86
N PRO A 29 2.98 0.09 -5.77
CA PRO A 29 4.35 -0.26 -5.40
C PRO A 29 5.36 0.16 -6.48
N THR A 30 5.00 0.07 -7.75
CA THR A 30 5.91 0.39 -8.87
C THR A 30 6.30 1.87 -8.90
N VAL A 31 5.34 2.78 -8.71
CA VAL A 31 5.57 4.22 -8.78
C VAL A 31 6.04 4.75 -7.42
N VAL A 32 5.33 4.39 -6.35
CA VAL A 32 5.59 4.97 -5.03
C VAL A 32 6.83 4.35 -4.39
N VAL A 33 7.00 3.03 -4.46
CA VAL A 33 8.06 2.34 -3.70
C VAL A 33 9.36 2.21 -4.50
N THR A 34 9.29 1.92 -5.80
CA THR A 34 10.49 1.51 -6.57
C THR A 34 11.01 2.54 -7.57
N PHE A 35 10.22 2.96 -8.56
CA PHE A 35 10.80 3.60 -9.76
C PHE A 35 10.71 5.12 -9.82
N VAL A 36 9.76 5.75 -9.13
CA VAL A 36 9.53 7.20 -9.27
C VAL A 36 9.85 7.94 -7.98
N PHE A 37 9.19 7.56 -6.88
CA PHE A 37 9.30 8.31 -5.64
C PHE A 37 10.60 8.07 -4.89
N ALA A 38 11.18 6.87 -4.97
CA ALA A 38 12.48 6.57 -4.36
C ALA A 38 13.62 7.46 -4.91
N PRO A 39 13.85 7.55 -6.24
CA PRO A 39 14.87 8.47 -6.78
C PRO A 39 14.50 9.94 -6.60
N TYR A 40 13.20 10.30 -6.64
CA TYR A 40 12.75 11.66 -6.36
C TYR A 40 13.08 12.10 -4.93
N PHE A 41 12.82 11.24 -3.94
CA PHE A 41 13.17 11.49 -2.55
C PHE A 41 14.69 11.64 -2.38
N ALA A 42 15.46 10.71 -2.96
CA ALA A 42 16.90 10.70 -2.77
C ALA A 42 17.61 11.90 -3.42
N ARG A 43 17.22 12.27 -4.64
CA ARG A 43 17.88 13.34 -5.41
C ARG A 43 17.23 14.70 -5.23
N GLY A 44 15.90 14.74 -5.09
CA GLY A 44 15.12 15.98 -5.02
C GLY A 44 14.96 16.51 -3.60
N ILE A 45 14.53 15.66 -2.66
CA ILE A 45 14.22 16.07 -1.28
C ILE A 45 15.49 16.10 -0.41
N VAL A 46 16.28 15.03 -0.46
CA VAL A 46 17.51 14.91 0.34
C VAL A 46 18.69 15.62 -0.32
N GLY A 47 18.77 15.61 -1.66
CA GLY A 47 19.86 16.22 -2.42
C GLY A 47 21.16 15.41 -2.46
N ASN A 48 21.25 14.32 -1.68
CA ASN A 48 22.33 13.34 -1.71
C ASN A 48 21.75 11.96 -1.97
N GLU A 49 22.09 11.36 -3.12
CA GLU A 49 21.52 10.10 -3.56
C GLU A 49 21.83 8.92 -2.61
N ALA A 50 23.07 8.82 -2.12
CA ALA A 50 23.47 7.71 -1.26
C ALA A 50 22.78 7.78 0.11
N GLU A 51 22.77 8.96 0.72
CA GLU A 51 22.09 9.19 2.00
C GLU A 51 20.57 9.05 1.86
N GLY A 52 19.99 9.61 0.78
CA GLY A 52 18.57 9.55 0.53
C GLY A 52 18.06 8.14 0.27
N LEU A 53 18.80 7.31 -0.47
CA LEU A 53 18.45 5.90 -0.64
C LEU A 53 18.60 5.08 0.66
N ALA A 54 19.56 5.43 1.52
CA ALA A 54 19.69 4.82 2.84
C ALA A 54 18.48 5.17 3.72
N LEU A 55 18.11 6.44 3.81
CA LEU A 55 16.92 6.91 4.55
C LEU A 55 15.63 6.30 4.01
N TRP A 56 15.49 6.21 2.69
CA TRP A 56 14.37 5.56 2.03
C TRP A 56 14.27 4.09 2.45
N SER A 57 15.38 3.35 2.39
CA SER A 57 15.44 1.94 2.78
C SER A 57 15.08 1.74 4.24
N TRP A 58 15.53 2.63 5.14
CA TRP A 58 15.12 2.62 6.54
C TRP A 58 13.62 2.88 6.72
N GLY A 59 13.05 3.81 5.97
CA GLY A 59 11.61 4.08 5.96
C GLY A 59 10.79 2.86 5.53
N ILE A 60 11.18 2.21 4.43
CA ILE A 60 10.52 0.99 3.94
C ILE A 60 10.70 -0.18 4.92
N ALA A 61 11.88 -0.35 5.51
CA ALA A 61 12.13 -1.38 6.52
C ALA A 61 11.25 -1.17 7.76
N PHE A 62 11.10 0.08 8.21
CA PHE A 62 10.22 0.42 9.32
C PHE A 62 8.75 0.12 9.00
N SER A 63 8.26 0.48 7.81
CA SER A 63 6.89 0.12 7.42
C SER A 63 6.70 -1.39 7.35
N ALA A 64 7.68 -2.13 6.82
CA ALA A 64 7.63 -3.60 6.75
C ALA A 64 7.59 -4.23 8.15
N LEU A 65 8.31 -3.68 9.12
CA LEU A 65 8.24 -4.11 10.52
C LEU A 65 6.84 -3.90 11.11
N VAL A 66 6.23 -2.73 10.85
CA VAL A 66 4.85 -2.44 11.28
C VAL A 66 3.86 -3.41 10.64
N ILE A 67 3.99 -3.66 9.33
CA ILE A 67 3.16 -4.64 8.61
C ILE A 67 3.32 -6.03 9.21
N ALA A 68 4.55 -6.47 9.51
CA ALA A 68 4.82 -7.77 10.10
C ALA A 68 4.12 -7.95 11.46
N VAL A 69 4.02 -6.88 12.26
CA VAL A 69 3.29 -6.89 13.54
C VAL A 69 1.77 -6.86 13.33
N LEU A 70 1.29 -6.17 12.29
CA LEU A 70 -0.14 -6.08 11.98
C LEU A 70 -0.68 -7.35 11.30
N ALA A 71 0.16 -8.06 10.55
CA ALA A 71 -0.21 -9.22 9.73
C ALA A 71 -0.97 -10.33 10.50
N PRO A 72 -0.60 -10.73 11.73
CA PRO A 72 -1.35 -11.73 12.49
C PRO A 72 -2.74 -11.24 12.87
N VAL A 73 -2.88 -9.95 13.20
CA VAL A 73 -4.16 -9.35 13.60
C VAL A 73 -5.08 -9.21 12.39
N THR A 74 -4.57 -8.65 11.29
CA THR A 74 -5.34 -8.45 10.07
C THR A 74 -5.68 -9.78 9.39
N GLY A 75 -4.76 -10.75 9.42
CA GLY A 75 -4.99 -12.12 8.99
C GLY A 75 -6.07 -12.82 9.81
N ALA A 76 -6.01 -12.75 11.14
CA ALA A 76 -7.05 -13.31 12.00
C ALA A 76 -8.43 -12.68 11.73
N ILE A 77 -8.50 -11.37 11.46
CA ILE A 77 -9.75 -10.69 11.07
C ILE A 77 -10.23 -11.16 9.69
N ALA A 78 -9.33 -11.39 8.74
CA ALA A 78 -9.66 -11.89 7.40
C ALA A 78 -10.18 -13.34 7.43
N ASP A 79 -9.62 -14.16 8.33
CA ASP A 79 -9.95 -15.58 8.51
C ASP A 79 -11.22 -15.81 9.34
N ALA A 80 -11.51 -14.94 10.32
CA ALA A 80 -12.68 -15.08 11.21
C ALA A 80 -14.05 -14.86 10.53
N ALA A 81 -14.09 -14.73 9.20
CA ALA A 81 -15.28 -14.70 8.35
C ALA A 81 -16.28 -13.56 8.65
N GLY A 82 -16.09 -12.44 7.93
CA GLY A 82 -17.04 -11.33 7.84
C GLY A 82 -17.04 -10.66 6.45
N ARG A 83 -17.61 -9.46 6.35
CA ARG A 83 -17.59 -8.65 5.11
C ARG A 83 -16.17 -8.14 4.86
N ARG A 84 -15.47 -8.68 3.85
CA ARG A 84 -14.10 -8.26 3.46
C ARG A 84 -14.06 -6.91 2.72
N LYS A 85 -15.11 -6.59 1.94
CA LYS A 85 -15.16 -5.38 1.10
C LYS A 85 -14.98 -4.05 1.87
N PRO A 86 -15.56 -3.84 3.07
CA PRO A 86 -15.29 -2.64 3.87
C PRO A 86 -13.83 -2.47 4.27
N TRP A 87 -13.12 -3.56 4.60
CA TRP A 87 -11.70 -3.52 4.96
C TRP A 87 -10.84 -3.14 3.76
N ILE A 88 -11.08 -3.78 2.60
CA ILE A 88 -10.43 -3.43 1.34
C ILE A 88 -10.64 -1.94 1.04
N ALA A 89 -11.88 -1.45 1.14
CA ALA A 89 -12.19 -0.05 0.89
C ALA A 89 -11.51 0.92 1.87
N GLY A 90 -11.46 0.58 3.17
CA GLY A 90 -10.82 1.40 4.19
C GLY A 90 -9.30 1.52 3.99
N PHE A 91 -8.62 0.39 3.77
CA PHE A 91 -7.18 0.40 3.52
C PHE A 91 -6.84 0.99 2.15
N SER A 92 -7.64 0.75 1.12
CA SER A 92 -7.47 1.41 -0.18
C SER A 92 -7.62 2.94 -0.06
N LEU A 93 -8.60 3.42 0.74
CA LEU A 93 -8.76 4.85 0.99
C LEU A 93 -7.55 5.44 1.73
N LEU A 94 -7.01 4.73 2.72
CA LEU A 94 -5.77 5.11 3.40
C LEU A 94 -4.63 5.27 2.39
N THR A 95 -4.43 4.28 1.52
CA THR A 95 -3.41 4.31 0.46
C THR A 95 -3.62 5.48 -0.49
N ILE A 96 -4.86 5.73 -0.92
CA ILE A 96 -5.21 6.85 -1.80
C ILE A 96 -4.90 8.19 -1.14
N LEU A 97 -5.32 8.39 0.11
CA LEU A 97 -5.09 9.65 0.84
C LEU A 97 -3.61 9.89 1.12
N ALA A 98 -2.86 8.86 1.51
CA ALA A 98 -1.42 8.95 1.72
C ALA A 98 -0.68 9.25 0.40
N THR A 99 -1.06 8.61 -0.70
CA THR A 99 -0.51 8.87 -2.03
C THR A 99 -0.85 10.28 -2.52
N ALA A 100 -2.08 10.74 -2.29
CA ALA A 100 -2.46 12.12 -2.59
C ALA A 100 -1.66 13.13 -1.74
N GLY A 101 -1.33 12.79 -0.50
CA GLY A 101 -0.47 13.60 0.36
C GLY A 101 0.95 13.77 -0.20
N LEU A 102 1.48 12.78 -0.91
CA LEU A 102 2.80 12.87 -1.54
C LEU A 102 2.91 13.98 -2.58
N TRP A 103 1.78 14.45 -3.14
CA TRP A 103 1.74 15.61 -4.04
C TRP A 103 2.36 16.87 -3.43
N PHE A 104 2.25 17.04 -2.11
CA PHE A 104 2.75 18.23 -1.41
C PHE A 104 4.24 18.15 -1.07
N CYS A 105 4.87 16.98 -1.22
CA CYS A 105 6.28 16.79 -0.89
C CYS A 105 7.18 17.50 -1.90
N ALA A 106 7.50 18.76 -1.63
CA ALA A 106 8.38 19.58 -2.44
C ALA A 106 9.85 19.16 -2.28
N PRO A 107 10.73 19.45 -3.27
CA PRO A 107 12.16 19.14 -3.22
C PRO A 107 12.89 20.09 -2.25
N ASP A 108 12.62 19.90 -0.95
CA ASP A 108 13.21 20.64 0.15
C ASP A 108 13.42 19.69 1.35
N PRO A 109 14.55 19.75 2.06
CA PRO A 109 14.86 18.84 3.17
C PRO A 109 13.84 18.82 4.32
N THR A 110 13.01 19.86 4.47
CA THR A 110 11.92 19.88 5.45
C THR A 110 10.87 18.77 5.20
N TRP A 111 10.78 18.27 3.96
CA TRP A 111 9.85 17.22 3.57
C TRP A 111 10.38 15.80 3.82
N ILE A 112 11.63 15.63 4.28
CA ILE A 112 12.22 14.30 4.53
C ILE A 112 11.32 13.44 5.43
N PHE A 113 11.02 13.92 6.64
CA PHE A 113 10.19 13.16 7.59
C PHE A 113 8.73 12.99 7.13
N PRO A 114 8.03 14.05 6.67
CA PRO A 114 6.69 13.91 6.10
C PRO A 114 6.60 12.89 4.97
N THR A 115 7.56 12.88 4.03
CA THR A 115 7.57 11.94 2.91
C THR A 115 7.76 10.50 3.40
N LEU A 116 8.68 10.25 4.32
CA LEU A 116 8.88 8.90 4.88
C LEU A 116 7.63 8.38 5.60
N ILE A 117 6.94 9.24 6.36
CA ILE A 117 5.68 8.88 7.02
C ILE A 117 4.59 8.56 5.98
N LEU A 118 4.42 9.41 4.98
CA LEU A 118 3.40 9.20 3.94
C LEU A 118 3.67 7.93 3.13
N VAL A 119 4.93 7.68 2.75
CA VAL A 119 5.32 6.45 2.04
C VAL A 119 5.11 5.22 2.92
N ALA A 120 5.44 5.29 4.22
CA ALA A 120 5.16 4.21 5.16
C ALA A 120 3.65 3.93 5.26
N LEU A 121 2.81 4.96 5.31
CA LEU A 121 1.35 4.83 5.31
C LEU A 121 0.82 4.22 4.00
N VAL A 122 1.36 4.62 2.85
CA VAL A 122 1.04 4.00 1.55
C VAL A 122 1.37 2.50 1.58
N ASN A 123 2.57 2.15 2.05
CA ASN A 123 3.03 0.77 2.10
C ASN A 123 2.17 -0.08 3.06
N ILE A 124 1.91 0.41 4.27
CA ILE A 124 1.05 -0.26 5.26
C ILE A 124 -0.38 -0.43 4.72
N GLY A 125 -0.97 0.63 4.15
CA GLY A 125 -2.32 0.56 3.59
C GLY A 125 -2.43 -0.42 2.43
N PHE A 126 -1.46 -0.40 1.52
CA PHE A 126 -1.41 -1.30 0.37
C PHE A 126 -1.29 -2.76 0.79
N GLU A 127 -0.28 -3.09 1.60
CA GLU A 127 -0.01 -4.46 2.05
C GLU A 127 -1.11 -4.99 2.98
N THR A 128 -1.74 -4.13 3.77
CA THR A 128 -2.88 -4.58 4.58
C THR A 128 -4.12 -4.79 3.71
N SER A 129 -4.33 -3.99 2.66
CA SER A 129 -5.45 -4.20 1.73
C SER A 129 -5.31 -5.50 0.95
N THR A 130 -4.10 -5.92 0.59
CA THR A 130 -3.84 -7.17 -0.14
C THR A 130 -4.11 -8.41 0.72
N VAL A 131 -3.97 -8.33 2.05
CA VAL A 131 -4.36 -9.42 2.97
C VAL A 131 -5.87 -9.74 2.90
N PHE A 132 -6.71 -8.74 2.61
CA PHE A 132 -8.18 -8.92 2.51
C PHE A 132 -8.69 -9.22 1.09
N TYR A 133 -7.85 -9.03 0.08
CA TYR A 133 -8.12 -9.30 -1.34
C TYR A 133 -8.21 -10.82 -1.57
#